data_AF-A0A225E8A9-F1
#
_entry.id   AF-A0A225E8A9-F1
#
_cell.length_a   1.000
_cell.length_b   1.000
_cell.length_c   1.000
_cell.angle_alpha   90.00
_cell.angle_beta   90.00
_cell.angle_gamma   90.00
#
_symmetry.space_group_name_H-M   'P 1'
#
loop_
_entity.id
_entity.type
_entity.pdbx_description
1 polymer ?
#
loop_
_entity_poly.entity_id
_entity_poly.type
_entity_poly.pdbx_seq_one_letter_code
_entity_poly.pdbx_strand_id
1 'polypeptide(L)'
;MPTHPTAVAPPAPTTLTSIQIVVIEDTAAAAADRAAWFTDKDLVGFIAARQFPHPVVAASTVVDESGHPPADLAPYLTRAAGKSLPYLFLVGAKGSPQAGKVAFEGPLPATPADLLKLLKSVTGERGT
;
A
#
# COMPACT_ATOMS: atom_id res chain seq x y z
N MET A 1 -29.69 40.70 4.98
CA MET A 1 -28.73 39.84 5.70
C MET A 1 -27.79 39.24 4.66
N PRO A 2 -26.49 39.59 4.59
CA PRO A 2 -25.58 38.92 3.68
C PRO A 2 -25.32 37.49 4.18
N THR A 3 -25.63 36.48 3.37
CA THR A 3 -25.28 35.08 3.65
C THR A 3 -23.78 34.91 3.47
N HIS A 4 -23.06 34.64 4.56
CA HIS A 4 -21.66 34.23 4.48
C HIS A 4 -21.58 32.91 3.70
N PRO A 5 -20.66 32.77 2.73
CA PRO A 5 -20.37 31.47 2.16
C PRO A 5 -19.70 30.62 3.25
N THR A 6 -20.32 29.51 3.63
CA THR A 6 -19.69 28.50 4.49
C THR A 6 -18.40 28.07 3.81
N ALA A 7 -17.25 28.40 4.39
CA ALA A 7 -15.98 27.90 3.94
C ALA A 7 -16.06 26.36 3.94
N VAL A 8 -15.95 25.75 2.76
CA VAL A 8 -15.83 24.30 2.62
C VAL A 8 -14.61 23.91 3.45
N ALA A 9 -14.81 23.18 4.55
CA ALA A 9 -13.71 22.65 5.32
C ALA A 9 -12.75 21.92 4.36
N PRO A 10 -11.42 22.11 4.46
CA PRO A 10 -10.49 21.35 3.65
C PRO A 10 -10.84 19.87 3.80
N PRO A 11 -10.85 19.08 2.71
CA PRO A 11 -11.16 17.66 2.81
C PRO A 11 -10.24 17.07 3.88
N ALA A 12 -10.83 16.45 4.89
CA ALA A 12 -10.06 15.82 5.95
C ALA A 12 -8.98 14.94 5.30
N PRO A 13 -7.74 14.91 5.84
CA PRO A 13 -6.74 13.96 5.36
C PRO A 13 -7.43 12.60 5.32
N THR A 14 -7.45 11.95 4.15
CA THR A 14 -8.18 10.70 4.01
C THR A 14 -7.40 9.62 4.73
N THR A 15 -7.63 9.53 6.03
CA THR A 15 -7.07 8.53 6.92
C THR A 15 -7.57 7.18 6.43
N LEU A 16 -6.68 6.33 5.94
CA LEU A 16 -7.09 4.98 5.59
C LEU A 16 -7.28 4.16 6.86
N THR A 17 -8.49 3.67 7.09
CA THR A 17 -8.79 2.83 8.27
C THR A 17 -8.35 1.39 8.07
N SER A 18 -8.16 0.96 6.83
CA SER A 18 -7.62 -0.35 6.47
C SER A 18 -6.80 -0.25 5.19
N ILE A 19 -5.57 -0.76 5.22
CA ILE A 19 -4.60 -0.60 4.12
C ILE A 19 -4.16 -1.97 3.63
N GLN A 20 -4.22 -2.16 2.31
CA GLN A 20 -3.53 -3.22 1.60
C GLN A 20 -2.17 -2.69 1.14
N ILE A 21 -1.12 -3.40 1.53
CA ILE A 21 0.24 -3.16 1.07
C ILE A 21 0.45 -4.03 -0.16
N VAL A 22 0.83 -3.43 -1.29
CA VAL A 22 1.17 -4.15 -2.53
C VAL A 22 2.57 -3.71 -2.95
N VAL A 23 3.48 -4.66 -3.15
CA VAL A 23 4.84 -4.41 -3.64
C VAL A 23 5.05 -5.16 -4.93
N ILE A 24 5.46 -4.44 -5.96
CA ILE A 24 5.87 -5.00 -7.24
C ILE A 24 7.40 -5.02 -7.28
N GLU A 25 7.94 -6.21 -7.42
CA GLU A 25 9.37 -6.50 -7.51
C GLU A 25 9.76 -6.79 -8.97
N ASP A 26 11.05 -6.68 -9.28
CA ASP A 26 11.55 -6.95 -10.63
C ASP A 26 11.39 -8.42 -11.01
N THR A 27 11.77 -9.31 -10.10
CA THR A 27 11.78 -10.76 -10.32
C THR A 27 11.00 -11.51 -9.25
N ALA A 28 10.59 -12.75 -9.56
CA ALA A 28 9.96 -13.65 -8.59
C ALA A 28 10.90 -14.00 -7.42
N ALA A 29 12.20 -14.07 -7.66
CA ALA A 29 13.19 -14.30 -6.62
C ALA A 29 13.26 -13.11 -5.64
N ALA A 30 13.26 -11.88 -6.16
CA ALA A 30 13.21 -10.67 -5.33
C ALA A 30 11.89 -10.56 -4.55
N ALA A 31 10.77 -10.98 -5.15
CA ALA A 31 9.48 -11.06 -4.45
C ALA A 31 9.50 -12.05 -3.27
N ALA A 32 10.13 -13.22 -3.44
CA ALA A 32 10.26 -14.21 -2.37
C ALA A 32 11.17 -13.72 -1.23
N ASP A 33 12.31 -13.10 -1.56
CA ASP A 33 13.20 -12.49 -0.56
C ASP A 33 12.52 -11.33 0.18
N ARG A 34 11.80 -10.49 -0.56
CA ARG A 34 11.03 -9.38 0.00
C ARG A 34 9.92 -9.85 0.92
N ALA A 35 9.31 -11.00 0.69
CA ALA A 35 8.33 -11.56 1.62
C ALA A 35 8.95 -11.80 3.02
N ALA A 36 10.22 -12.19 3.10
CA ALA A 36 10.95 -12.33 4.37
C ALA A 36 11.19 -10.96 5.05
N TRP A 37 11.47 -9.90 4.28
CA TRP A 37 11.58 -8.54 4.81
C TRP A 37 10.29 -8.06 5.51
N PHE A 38 9.12 -8.52 5.04
CA PHE A 38 7.83 -8.23 5.66
C PHE A 38 7.55 -9.02 6.96
N THR A 39 8.44 -9.93 7.36
CA THR A 39 8.34 -10.68 8.63
C THR A 39 8.95 -9.93 9.83
N ASP A 40 9.38 -8.69 9.64
CA ASP A 40 9.87 -7.84 10.73
C ASP A 40 8.84 -7.73 11.87
N LYS A 41 9.33 -7.83 13.11
CA LYS A 41 8.49 -8.01 14.30
C LYS A 41 7.59 -6.79 14.54
N ASP A 42 8.15 -5.59 14.38
CA ASP A 42 7.43 -4.34 14.60
C ASP A 42 6.41 -4.10 13.49
N LEU A 43 6.78 -4.39 12.23
CA LEU A 43 5.87 -4.28 11.09
C LEU A 43 4.70 -5.28 11.19
N VAL A 44 4.99 -6.54 11.48
CA VAL A 44 3.97 -7.59 11.69
C VAL A 44 3.07 -7.22 12.86
N GLY A 45 3.64 -6.77 13.97
CA GLY A 45 2.90 -6.32 15.15
C GLY A 45 1.91 -5.20 14.82
N PHE A 46 2.34 -4.21 14.03
CA PHE A 46 1.47 -3.12 13.59
C PHE A 46 0.35 -3.57 12.64
N ILE A 47 0.69 -4.37 11.62
CA ILE A 47 -0.28 -4.93 10.66
C ILE A 47 -1.33 -5.77 11.41
N ALA A 48 -0.89 -6.64 12.32
CA ALA A 48 -1.78 -7.50 13.09
C ALA A 48 -2.67 -6.72 14.07
N ALA A 49 -2.11 -5.75 14.80
CA ALA A 49 -2.87 -4.91 15.73
C ALA A 49 -3.97 -4.10 15.03
N ARG A 50 -3.76 -3.76 13.75
CA ARG A 50 -4.71 -3.03 12.91
C ARG A 50 -5.61 -3.93 12.07
N GLN A 51 -5.44 -5.25 12.17
CA GLN A 51 -6.15 -6.24 11.34
C GLN A 51 -6.04 -5.93 9.85
N PHE A 52 -4.90 -5.40 9.43
CA PHE A 52 -4.64 -5.15 8.02
C PHE A 52 -4.41 -6.48 7.30
N PRO A 53 -4.85 -6.59 6.04
CA PRO A 53 -4.54 -7.77 5.24
C PRO A 53 -3.03 -7.93 5.07
N HIS A 54 -2.60 -9.17 4.85
CA HIS A 54 -1.19 -9.47 4.63
C HIS A 54 -0.63 -8.69 3.42
N PRO A 55 0.63 -8.23 3.49
CA PRO A 55 1.31 -7.62 2.36
C PRO A 55 1.32 -8.56 1.15
N VAL A 56 0.99 -8.02 -0.02
CA VAL A 56 1.08 -8.76 -1.28
C VAL A 56 2.36 -8.33 -1.96
N VAL A 57 3.29 -9.26 -2.14
CA VAL A 57 4.53 -9.04 -2.86
C VAL A 57 4.50 -9.89 -4.11
N ALA A 58 4.67 -9.28 -5.27
CA ALA A 58 4.59 -9.97 -6.54
C ALA A 58 5.66 -9.48 -7.52
N ALA A 59 6.09 -10.37 -8.42
CA ALA A 59 6.97 -9.97 -9.50
C ALA A 59 6.22 -9.16 -10.56
N SER A 60 6.91 -8.27 -11.26
CA SER A 60 6.39 -7.53 -12.40
C SER A 60 5.93 -8.44 -13.55
N THR A 61 6.50 -9.65 -13.63
CA THR A 61 6.16 -10.70 -14.59
C THR A 61 5.26 -11.79 -14.01
N VAL A 62 4.60 -11.54 -12.86
CA VAL A 62 3.73 -12.53 -12.24
C VAL A 62 2.56 -12.85 -13.18
N VAL A 63 2.28 -14.14 -13.34
CA VAL A 63 1.14 -14.64 -14.11
C VAL A 63 0.42 -15.73 -13.32
N ASP A 64 -0.88 -15.86 -13.55
CA ASP A 64 -1.71 -16.95 -13.04
C ASP A 64 -1.58 -18.22 -13.91
N GLU A 65 -2.32 -19.28 -13.55
CA GLU A 65 -2.32 -20.59 -14.24
C GLU A 65 -2.69 -20.51 -15.73
N SER A 66 -3.43 -19.47 -16.11
CA SER A 66 -3.83 -19.17 -17.50
C SER A 66 -2.79 -18.34 -18.25
N GLY A 67 -1.68 -17.96 -17.62
CA GLY A 67 -0.62 -17.15 -18.23
C GLY A 67 -0.93 -15.65 -18.29
N HIS A 68 -1.96 -15.17 -17.58
CA HIS A 68 -2.32 -13.76 -17.52
C HIS A 68 -1.89 -13.12 -16.19
N PRO A 69 -1.72 -11.78 -16.13
CA PRO A 69 -1.52 -11.11 -14.85
C PRO A 69 -2.74 -11.31 -13.94
N PRO A 70 -2.56 -11.63 -12.64
CA PRO A 70 -3.67 -11.80 -11.71
C PRO A 70 -4.57 -10.57 -11.68
N ALA A 71 -5.89 -10.74 -11.72
CA ALA A 71 -6.85 -9.63 -11.86
C ALA A 71 -6.70 -8.56 -10.76
N ASP A 72 -6.46 -8.98 -9.51
CA ASP A 72 -6.25 -8.05 -8.39
C ASP A 72 -4.90 -7.30 -8.49
N LEU A 73 -3.92 -7.81 -9.25
CA LEU A 73 -2.58 -7.21 -9.42
C LEU A 73 -2.39 -6.45 -10.73
N ALA A 74 -3.14 -6.79 -11.78
CA ALA A 74 -3.10 -6.17 -13.09
C ALA A 74 -3.01 -4.62 -13.05
N PRO A 75 -3.87 -3.88 -12.30
CA PRO A 75 -3.76 -2.42 -12.25
C PRO A 75 -2.45 -1.92 -11.64
N TYR A 76 -1.86 -2.64 -10.68
CA TYR A 76 -0.60 -2.26 -10.05
C TYR A 76 0.60 -2.60 -10.93
N LEU A 77 0.55 -3.73 -11.63
CA LEU A 77 1.56 -4.11 -12.63
C LEU A 77 1.62 -3.09 -13.77
N THR A 78 0.45 -2.65 -14.27
CA THR A 78 0.38 -1.58 -15.27
C THR A 78 0.94 -0.25 -14.75
N ARG A 79 0.67 0.12 -13.48
CA ARG A 79 1.20 1.36 -12.89
C ARG A 79 2.70 1.31 -12.61
N ALA A 80 3.21 0.14 -12.26
CA ALA A 80 4.63 -0.09 -12.02
C ALA A 80 5.43 -0.25 -13.33
N ALA A 81 4.77 -0.50 -14.46
CA ALA A 81 5.43 -0.62 -15.76
C ALA A 81 6.23 0.66 -16.10
N GLY A 82 7.52 0.48 -16.40
CA GLY A 82 8.44 1.60 -16.69
C GLY A 82 8.89 2.40 -15.47
N LYS A 83 8.58 1.97 -14.24
CA LYS A 83 9.09 2.56 -12.99
C LYS A 83 10.30 1.77 -12.48
N SER A 84 11.09 2.40 -11.62
CA SER A 84 12.12 1.69 -10.86
C SER A 84 11.46 0.78 -9.83
N LEU A 85 11.73 -0.52 -9.96
CA LEU A 85 11.36 -1.54 -9.01
C LEU A 85 12.46 -1.66 -7.94
N PRO A 86 12.14 -1.97 -6.68
CA PRO A 86 10.80 -2.30 -6.17
C PRO A 86 9.88 -1.09 -5.99
N TYR A 87 8.61 -1.27 -6.35
CA TYR A 87 7.59 -0.22 -6.30
C TYR A 87 6.46 -0.60 -5.33
N LEU A 88 6.18 0.30 -4.40
CA LEU A 88 5.20 0.16 -3.33
C LEU A 88 3.91 0.90 -3.67
N PHE A 89 2.79 0.24 -3.41
CA PHE A 89 1.46 0.83 -3.39
C PHE A 89 0.83 0.60 -2.00
N LEU A 90 0.37 1.68 -1.39
CA LEU A 90 -0.50 1.62 -0.21
C LEU A 90 -1.90 2.03 -0.66
N VAL A 91 -2.82 1.08 -0.61
CA VAL A 91 -4.19 1.28 -1.08
C VAL A 91 -5.18 0.91 0.00
N GLY A 92 -6.38 1.47 -0.04
CA GLY A 92 -7.44 1.04 0.87
C GLY A 92 -7.76 -0.44 0.65
N ALA A 93 -7.81 -1.20 1.75
CA ALA A 93 -8.04 -2.64 1.69
C ALA A 93 -9.42 -2.97 1.10
N LYS A 94 -9.52 -4.11 0.42
CA LYS A 94 -10.79 -4.63 -0.09
C LYS A 94 -11.75 -4.85 1.07
N GLY A 95 -13.00 -4.39 0.94
CA GLY A 95 -13.99 -4.42 2.02
C GLY A 95 -13.95 -3.21 2.97
N SER A 96 -13.00 -2.28 2.80
CA SER A 96 -13.06 -0.96 3.43
C SER A 96 -13.87 0.03 2.59
N PRO A 97 -14.43 1.10 3.17
CA PRO A 97 -15.07 2.19 2.40
C PRO A 97 -14.11 2.93 1.46
N GLN A 98 -12.80 2.64 1.55
CA GLN A 98 -11.74 3.25 0.78
C GLN A 98 -11.07 2.24 -0.16
N ALA A 99 -11.70 1.08 -0.39
CA ALA A 99 -11.16 0.03 -1.26
C ALA A 99 -10.76 0.58 -2.63
N GLY A 100 -9.51 0.31 -3.05
CA GLY A 100 -8.97 0.79 -4.33
C GLY A 100 -8.51 2.25 -4.34
N LYS A 101 -8.66 2.99 -3.23
CA LYS A 101 -8.10 4.34 -3.09
C LYS A 101 -6.61 4.24 -2.80
N VAL A 102 -5.77 4.77 -3.69
CA VAL A 102 -4.32 4.88 -3.46
C VAL A 102 -4.05 6.00 -2.45
N ALA A 103 -3.42 5.66 -1.32
CA ALA A 103 -2.89 6.63 -0.36
C ALA A 103 -1.42 6.95 -0.60
N PHE A 104 -0.66 5.99 -1.13
CA PHE A 104 0.74 6.21 -1.50
C PHE A 104 1.11 5.30 -2.68
N GLU A 105 1.92 5.83 -3.60
CA GLU A 105 2.59 5.07 -4.64
C GLU A 105 4.01 5.61 -4.83
N GLY A 106 5.02 4.74 -4.88
CA GLY A 106 6.40 5.18 -4.98
C GLY A 106 7.41 4.05 -4.74
N PRO A 107 8.71 4.37 -4.70
CA PRO A 107 9.74 3.38 -4.40
C PRO A 107 9.53 2.78 -3.01
N LEU A 108 9.80 1.48 -2.86
CA LEU A 108 9.76 0.83 -1.56
C LEU A 108 10.82 1.46 -0.62
N PRO A 109 10.47 1.79 0.63
CA PRO A 109 11.45 2.24 1.62
C PRO A 109 12.54 1.20 1.86
N ALA A 110 13.77 1.65 2.15
CA ALA A 110 14.90 0.77 2.36
C ALA A 110 14.75 -0.14 3.59
N THR A 111 14.03 0.32 4.62
CA THR A 111 13.91 -0.39 5.91
C THR A 111 12.44 -0.60 6.33
N PRO A 112 12.13 -1.69 7.07
CA PRO A 112 10.77 -1.92 7.59
C PRO A 112 10.31 -0.78 8.51
N ALA A 113 11.23 -0.17 9.24
CA ALA A 113 10.96 0.97 10.11
C ALA A 113 10.49 2.22 9.32
N ASP A 114 11.05 2.47 8.14
CA ASP A 114 10.61 3.58 7.28
C ASP A 114 9.24 3.30 6.66
N LEU A 115 8.96 2.04 6.29
CA LEU A 115 7.61 1.65 5.89
C LEU A 115 6.61 1.81 7.03
N LEU A 116 6.97 1.44 8.26
CA LEU A 116 6.11 1.61 9.42
C LEU A 116 5.77 3.09 9.67
N LYS A 117 6.75 4.00 9.53
CA LYS A 117 6.50 5.45 9.61
C LYS A 117 5.55 5.90 8.51
N LEU A 118 5.73 5.40 7.29
CA LEU A 118 4.86 5.73 6.16
C LEU A 118 3.43 5.24 6.42
N LEU A 119 3.26 4.00 6.88
CA LEU A 119 1.95 3.43 7.26
C LEU A 119 1.26 4.28 8.31
N LYS A 120 1.95 4.63 9.40
CA LYS A 120 1.43 5.53 10.43
C LYS A 120 1.00 6.88 9.86
N SER A 121 1.78 7.44 8.92
CA SER A 121 1.43 8.70 8.26
C SER A 121 0.15 8.58 7.41
N VAL A 122 -0.04 7.50 6.64
CA VAL A 122 -1.22 7.33 5.78
C VAL A 122 -2.47 6.88 6.55
N THR A 123 -2.29 6.24 7.71
CA THR A 123 -3.37 5.96 8.67
C THR A 123 -3.60 7.12 9.65
N GLY A 124 -2.98 8.28 9.45
CA GLY A 124 -3.16 9.48 10.27
C GLY A 124 -2.72 9.34 11.74
N GLU A 125 -1.98 8.29 12.07
CA GLU A 125 -1.33 8.14 13.37
C GLU A 125 -0.07 8.98 13.39
N ARG A 126 -0.21 10.26 13.69
CA ARG A 126 0.95 11.07 14.08
C ARG A 126 1.55 10.45 15.34
N GLY A 127 2.79 9.97 15.21
CA GLY A 127 3.56 9.45 16.34
C GLY A 127 3.47 10.39 17.53
N THR A 128 3.05 9.83 18.66
CA THR A 128 3.21 10.46 19.98
C THR A 128 4.61 10.18 20.48
#